data_AF-B6K243-F1
#
_entry.id   AF-B6K243-F1
#
_cell.length_a   1.000
_cell.length_b   1.000
_cell.length_c   1.000
_cell.angle_alpha   90.00
_cell.angle_beta   90.00
_cell.angle_gamma   90.00
#
_symmetry.space_group_name_H-M   'P 1'
#
loop_
_entity.id
_entity.type
_entity.pdbx_description
1 polymer ?
#
loop_
_entity_poly.entity_id
_entity_poly.type
_entity_poly.pdbx_seq_one_letter_code
_entity_poly.pdbx_strand_id
1 'polypeptide(L)'
;MDAGSQVNNQQDKKLEAPKPQEENGVQVAVVQPAKTLSGKELKALKKAQKLAARKARVDARGPTEAKHGPSDPKQGNTSKKVSNKPAPAAGAQQTNEQAAEKALFEEKQVSIFSHLDSHRRRNTENAPKDVHPAVFRLGLRLANYQVYGSNTRCIELLRTFKRVIEDYQTPAGTTISRHLTTHINTQIAYLVSTRPLSISMGNAIRFLKLEVSVLGIDLTEDEAKEVLLSKIDSYIRDRIIVAGKVIMQTASQKIQDGDVVLTFSNSSTVNQVLIYAKSIGKNFRVIVVDSRPGYEGKQGVRQLTEHGLSCTYVMLSALAYVMQETTKIFLGGHAMLSNGALYSRAGTSLVALMGREANVPVIVCCESYKFSERIQLDSLVFNELASPDQLVNDSINEPEKPGALKDWRSVKNLKLLSLKYDVTPPRLITVCVCEMGLLPSTSVPAIINEFKQIYT
;
A
#
# COMPACT_ATOMS: atom_id res chain seq x y z
N MET A 1 36.38 6.63 -66.49
CA MET A 1 35.36 7.20 -65.60
C MET A 1 34.53 6.01 -65.11
N ASP A 2 35.09 5.10 -64.31
CA ASP A 2 35.30 5.16 -62.83
C ASP A 2 34.01 5.51 -62.09
N ALA A 3 33.53 4.82 -61.05
CA ALA A 3 34.02 3.80 -60.11
C ALA A 3 32.74 3.06 -59.55
N GLY A 4 32.71 1.91 -58.87
CA GLY A 4 33.65 1.19 -58.02
C GLY A 4 33.01 0.99 -56.63
N SER A 5 32.74 -0.26 -56.22
CA SER A 5 32.63 -0.64 -54.80
C SER A 5 32.67 -2.17 -54.65
N GLN A 6 33.82 -2.67 -54.18
CA GLN A 6 34.10 -4.06 -53.85
C GLN A 6 33.79 -4.37 -52.38
N VAL A 7 33.36 -5.62 -52.17
CA VAL A 7 33.17 -6.33 -50.91
C VAL A 7 34.53 -6.80 -50.38
N ASN A 8 34.75 -6.80 -49.05
CA ASN A 8 35.71 -7.75 -48.48
C ASN A 8 35.38 -8.21 -47.05
N ASN A 9 35.50 -9.52 -46.88
CA ASN A 9 35.42 -10.32 -45.65
C ASN A 9 36.77 -10.28 -44.91
N GLN A 10 36.79 -10.45 -43.58
CA GLN A 10 37.92 -11.10 -42.90
C GLN A 10 37.57 -11.66 -41.51
N GLN A 11 38.13 -12.85 -41.24
CA GLN A 11 37.98 -13.72 -40.08
C GLN A 11 39.02 -13.46 -38.97
N ASP A 12 38.63 -13.84 -37.75
CA ASP A 12 39.35 -14.39 -36.59
C ASP A 12 40.89 -14.30 -36.43
N LYS A 13 41.33 -13.93 -35.21
CA LYS A 13 42.38 -14.63 -34.45
C LYS A 13 42.48 -14.16 -32.97
N LYS A 14 42.55 -15.13 -32.05
CA LYS A 14 42.95 -15.04 -30.63
C LYS A 14 44.41 -15.52 -30.48
N LEU A 15 45.21 -14.93 -29.57
CA LEU A 15 46.27 -15.60 -28.79
C LEU A 15 46.86 -14.69 -27.69
N GLU A 16 47.37 -15.32 -26.63
CA GLU A 16 47.64 -14.86 -25.25
C GLU A 16 48.99 -14.16 -24.94
N ALA A 17 48.97 -13.43 -23.80
CA ALA A 17 49.96 -13.17 -22.73
C ALA A 17 51.38 -12.60 -23.00
N PRO A 18 51.88 -11.74 -22.08
CA PRO A 18 52.97 -12.18 -21.18
C PRO A 18 52.92 -11.64 -19.72
N LYS A 19 53.62 -12.34 -18.80
CA LYS A 19 54.08 -11.91 -17.45
C LYS A 19 55.64 -11.77 -17.50
N PRO A 20 56.36 -11.43 -16.42
CA PRO A 20 56.30 -10.27 -15.49
C PRO A 20 57.68 -9.55 -15.39
N GLN A 21 57.75 -8.35 -14.79
CA GLN A 21 59.00 -7.73 -14.33
C GLN A 21 58.92 -7.36 -12.84
N GLU A 22 59.76 -8.03 -12.04
CA GLU A 22 60.30 -7.61 -10.72
C GLU A 22 61.30 -6.45 -10.95
N GLU A 23 61.72 -5.58 -10.03
CA GLU A 23 61.55 -5.34 -8.60
C GLU A 23 62.10 -3.91 -8.36
N ASN A 24 61.59 -3.15 -7.38
CA ASN A 24 62.45 -2.36 -6.49
C ASN A 24 61.66 -1.90 -5.26
N GLY A 25 62.14 -2.35 -4.10
CA GLY A 25 61.44 -2.35 -2.84
C GLY A 25 61.45 -1.02 -2.07
N VAL A 26 60.40 -0.86 -1.26
CA VAL A 26 60.40 -0.05 -0.05
C VAL A 26 59.76 -0.89 1.05
N GLN A 27 60.50 -1.06 2.15
CA GLN A 27 60.16 -1.89 3.30
C GLN A 27 58.87 -1.39 3.98
N VAL A 28 57.88 -2.27 4.12
CA VAL A 28 56.67 -2.03 4.93
C VAL A 28 56.88 -2.67 6.30
N ALA A 29 56.83 -1.86 7.35
CA ALA A 29 56.81 -2.31 8.73
C ALA A 29 55.56 -3.16 9.00
N VAL A 30 55.76 -4.37 9.51
CA VAL A 30 54.71 -5.28 9.94
C VAL A 30 54.06 -4.73 11.22
N VAL A 31 52.84 -4.19 11.10
CA VAL A 31 51.97 -3.90 12.24
C VAL A 31 51.12 -5.14 12.51
N GLN A 32 51.29 -5.73 13.70
CA GLN A 32 50.49 -6.85 14.17
C GLN A 32 49.01 -6.47 14.28
N PRO A 33 48.05 -7.35 13.91
CA PRO A 33 46.63 -7.06 14.09
C PRO A 33 46.25 -7.06 15.57
N ALA A 34 45.62 -5.97 16.02
CA ALA A 34 45.05 -5.85 17.35
C ALA A 34 43.95 -6.90 17.57
N LYS A 35 44.01 -7.61 18.71
CA LYS A 35 43.01 -8.60 19.13
C LYS A 35 41.61 -7.97 19.14
N THR A 36 40.71 -8.51 18.34
CA THR A 36 39.27 -8.21 18.37
C THR A 36 38.67 -8.81 19.65
N LEU A 37 38.23 -7.94 20.57
CA LEU A 37 37.53 -8.33 21.79
C LEU A 37 36.23 -9.06 21.45
N SER A 38 35.96 -10.17 22.13
CA SER A 38 34.77 -10.99 21.90
C SER A 38 33.50 -10.26 22.36
N GLY A 39 32.34 -10.60 21.77
CA GLY A 39 31.06 -9.96 22.09
C GLY A 39 30.63 -10.03 23.56
N LYS A 40 31.22 -10.94 24.36
CA LYS A 40 31.02 -10.99 25.82
C LYS A 40 31.78 -9.87 26.55
N GLU A 41 32.99 -9.56 26.11
CA GLU A 41 33.84 -8.52 26.72
C GLU A 41 33.28 -7.12 26.41
N LEU A 42 32.74 -6.91 25.21
CA LEU A 42 32.09 -5.65 24.83
C LEU A 42 30.83 -5.36 25.67
N LYS A 43 30.08 -6.40 26.05
CA LYS A 43 28.91 -6.29 26.94
C LYS A 43 29.32 -6.03 28.38
N ALA A 44 30.41 -6.62 28.86
CA ALA A 44 30.94 -6.36 30.19
C ALA A 44 31.41 -4.90 30.32
N LEU A 45 32.10 -4.37 29.30
CA LEU A 45 32.58 -2.99 29.27
C LEU A 45 31.43 -1.97 29.27
N LYS A 46 30.39 -2.21 28.45
CA LYS A 46 29.18 -1.36 28.44
C LYS A 46 28.42 -1.40 29.77
N LYS A 47 28.38 -2.55 30.45
CA LYS A 47 27.74 -2.68 31.77
C LYS A 47 28.55 -1.95 32.85
N ALA A 48 29.88 -2.03 32.81
CA ALA A 48 30.78 -1.32 33.71
C ALA A 48 30.68 0.21 33.54
N GLN A 49 30.65 0.71 32.30
CA GLN A 49 30.47 2.14 32.01
C GLN A 49 29.11 2.67 32.49
N LYS A 50 28.03 1.88 32.35
CA LYS A 50 26.69 2.26 32.82
C LYS A 50 26.59 2.29 34.36
N LEU A 51 27.34 1.43 35.04
CA LEU A 51 27.45 1.42 36.50
C LEU A 51 28.29 2.61 37.01
N ALA A 52 29.37 2.97 36.32
CA ALA A 52 30.18 4.15 36.64
C ALA A 52 29.40 5.46 36.46
N ALA A 53 28.63 5.58 35.36
CA ALA A 53 27.77 6.74 35.12
C ALA A 53 26.63 6.88 36.14
N ARG A 54 26.15 5.75 36.70
CA ARG A 54 25.14 5.75 37.77
C ARG A 54 25.74 6.15 39.12
N LYS A 55 27.00 5.77 39.40
CA LYS A 55 27.73 6.16 40.62
C LYS A 55 28.03 7.66 40.63
N ALA A 56 28.53 8.21 39.52
CA ALA A 56 28.78 9.64 39.36
C ALA A 56 27.51 10.52 39.51
N ARG A 57 26.31 9.97 39.25
CA ARG A 57 25.03 10.69 39.39
C ARG A 57 24.50 10.73 40.82
N VAL A 58 24.98 9.81 41.67
CA VAL A 58 24.64 9.74 43.11
C VAL A 58 25.60 10.64 43.89
N ASP A 59 26.86 10.72 43.49
CA ASP A 59 27.87 11.59 44.13
C ASP A 59 27.64 13.09 43.83
N ALA A 60 26.81 13.43 42.84
CA ALA A 60 26.46 14.81 42.48
C ALA A 60 25.27 15.42 43.29
N ARG A 61 24.70 14.70 44.27
CA ARG A 61 23.67 15.22 45.18
C ARG A 61 24.18 15.21 46.61
N GLY A 62 24.65 16.36 47.09
CA GLY A 62 25.00 16.60 48.49
C GLY A 62 23.77 16.68 49.42
N PRO A 63 23.98 16.62 50.75
CA PRO A 63 22.97 16.20 51.73
C PRO A 63 22.01 17.33 52.16
N THR A 64 20.73 16.99 52.34
CA THR A 64 19.69 17.86 52.93
C THR A 64 19.72 17.79 54.45
N GLU A 65 19.89 18.94 55.11
CA GLU A 65 19.73 19.11 56.56
C GLU A 65 18.27 18.98 57.00
N ALA A 66 18.07 18.27 58.12
CA ALA A 66 16.82 18.15 58.84
C ALA A 66 16.72 19.23 59.94
N LYS A 67 15.53 19.82 60.10
CA LYS A 67 15.11 20.48 61.36
C LYS A 67 13.68 20.08 61.74
N HIS A 68 13.56 19.47 62.93
CA HIS A 68 12.37 19.38 63.78
C HIS A 68 11.98 20.79 64.30
N GLY A 69 10.76 21.13 64.74
CA GLY A 69 9.46 20.48 65.01
C GLY A 69 8.43 21.61 65.26
N PRO A 70 7.39 21.49 66.12
CA PRO A 70 6.63 20.33 66.62
C PRO A 70 5.09 20.41 66.33
N SER A 71 4.37 19.32 66.60
CA SER A 71 2.89 19.15 66.63
C SER A 71 2.25 19.78 67.89
N ASP A 72 1.00 20.30 67.91
CA ASP A 72 -0.33 19.61 68.01
C ASP A 72 -1.41 20.69 68.39
N PRO A 73 -2.74 20.43 68.59
CA PRO A 73 -3.77 19.79 67.76
C PRO A 73 -5.15 20.54 67.79
N LYS A 74 -6.22 19.91 67.25
CA LYS A 74 -7.69 20.24 67.31
C LYS A 74 -8.22 21.03 66.09
N GLN A 75 -9.43 20.84 65.57
CA GLN A 75 -10.65 20.16 66.00
C GLN A 75 -11.55 19.95 64.76
N GLY A 76 -12.35 18.89 64.73
CA GLY A 76 -13.30 18.66 63.64
C GLY A 76 -14.47 19.65 63.65
N ASN A 77 -15.05 19.88 62.48
CA ASN A 77 -16.49 20.13 62.40
C ASN A 77 -17.07 19.73 61.04
N THR A 78 -18.08 18.87 61.11
CA THR A 78 -19.04 18.54 60.06
C THR A 78 -19.99 19.70 59.82
N SER A 79 -20.32 20.01 58.56
CA SER A 79 -21.56 20.69 58.21
C SER A 79 -21.99 20.37 56.77
N LYS A 80 -23.19 19.78 56.65
CA LYS A 80 -23.98 19.57 55.43
C LYS A 80 -24.64 20.89 54.97
N LYS A 81 -24.98 20.93 53.67
CA LYS A 81 -25.97 21.76 52.92
C LYS A 81 -25.27 22.51 51.77
N VAL A 82 -25.78 22.64 50.55
CA VAL A 82 -27.08 22.35 49.93
C VAL A 82 -26.87 22.28 48.40
N SER A 83 -27.75 21.54 47.74
CA SER A 83 -27.93 21.40 46.30
C SER A 83 -27.87 22.69 45.48
N ASN A 84 -27.18 22.61 44.34
CA ASN A 84 -27.63 23.24 43.09
C ASN A 84 -27.14 22.38 41.89
N LYS A 85 -28.07 21.65 41.26
CA LYS A 85 -27.84 21.01 39.96
C LYS A 85 -28.20 22.02 38.86
N PRO A 86 -27.30 22.35 37.93
CA PRO A 86 -27.70 22.81 36.61
C PRO A 86 -28.10 21.60 35.75
N ALA A 87 -29.11 21.78 34.91
CA ALA A 87 -29.58 20.80 33.93
C ALA A 87 -28.45 20.31 33.00
N PRO A 88 -28.47 19.05 32.53
CA PRO A 88 -27.41 18.55 31.66
C PRO A 88 -27.47 19.23 30.29
N ALA A 89 -26.37 19.88 29.93
CA ALA A 89 -26.12 20.43 28.61
C ALA A 89 -26.13 19.31 27.55
N ALA A 90 -26.61 19.65 26.35
CA ALA A 90 -26.76 18.79 25.17
C ALA A 90 -25.47 18.13 24.65
N GLY A 91 -24.32 18.34 25.30
CA GLY A 91 -23.04 17.70 24.97
C GLY A 91 -22.80 16.33 25.63
N ALA A 92 -23.64 15.91 26.58
CA ALA A 92 -23.48 14.63 27.28
C ALA A 92 -24.13 13.43 26.55
N GLN A 93 -25.05 13.67 25.61
CA GLN A 93 -25.71 12.61 24.83
C GLN A 93 -24.81 12.09 23.69
N GLN A 94 -24.07 12.96 22.99
CA GLN A 94 -23.20 12.57 21.87
C GLN A 94 -22.03 11.67 22.29
N THR A 95 -21.45 11.87 23.48
CA THR A 95 -20.35 11.05 24.00
C THR A 95 -20.83 9.66 24.44
N ASN A 96 -22.08 9.52 24.86
CA ASN A 96 -22.67 8.26 25.29
C ASN A 96 -23.11 7.39 24.09
N GLU A 97 -23.62 8.00 23.03
CA GLU A 97 -23.96 7.31 21.77
C GLU A 97 -22.71 6.77 21.06
N GLN A 98 -21.64 7.56 20.97
CA GLN A 98 -20.37 7.10 20.38
C GLN A 98 -19.72 5.96 21.19
N ALA A 99 -19.83 5.99 22.52
CA ALA A 99 -19.33 4.92 23.38
C ALA A 99 -20.18 3.64 23.25
N ALA A 100 -21.51 3.76 23.16
CA ALA A 100 -22.42 2.64 22.96
C ALA A 100 -22.27 2.01 21.56
N GLU A 101 -22.10 2.82 20.52
CA GLU A 101 -21.83 2.35 19.17
C GLU A 101 -20.49 1.61 19.11
N LYS A 102 -19.46 2.12 19.78
CA LYS A 102 -18.15 1.44 19.89
C LYS A 102 -18.24 0.11 20.64
N ALA A 103 -19.00 0.03 21.73
CA ALA A 103 -19.19 -1.19 22.50
C ALA A 103 -20.00 -2.26 21.72
N LEU A 104 -21.10 -1.86 21.08
CA LEU A 104 -21.88 -2.71 20.18
C LEU A 104 -21.01 -3.21 19.02
N PHE A 105 -20.13 -2.34 18.53
CA PHE A 105 -19.22 -2.65 17.45
C PHE A 105 -18.17 -3.70 17.86
N GLU A 106 -17.53 -3.55 19.03
CA GLU A 106 -16.60 -4.57 19.58
C GLU A 106 -17.31 -5.92 19.81
N GLU A 107 -18.57 -5.92 20.24
CA GLU A 107 -19.36 -7.15 20.40
C GLU A 107 -19.71 -7.81 19.05
N LYS A 108 -19.95 -7.01 17.99
CA LYS A 108 -20.38 -7.45 16.66
C LYS A 108 -19.25 -7.73 15.67
N GLN A 109 -18.00 -7.51 16.04
CA GLN A 109 -16.86 -7.94 15.25
C GLN A 109 -16.70 -9.46 15.23
N VAL A 110 -16.31 -10.02 14.09
CA VAL A 110 -15.93 -11.43 14.00
C VAL A 110 -14.58 -11.63 14.70
N SER A 111 -14.49 -12.59 15.63
CA SER A 111 -13.38 -12.69 16.60
C SER A 111 -11.99 -12.77 15.98
N ILE A 112 -11.80 -13.53 14.89
CA ILE A 112 -10.51 -13.66 14.21
C ILE A 112 -10.12 -12.40 13.40
N PHE A 113 -11.00 -11.40 13.34
CA PHE A 113 -10.83 -10.14 12.63
C PHE A 113 -10.93 -8.92 13.55
N SER A 114 -10.89 -9.12 14.88
CA SER A 114 -10.96 -8.02 15.86
C SER A 114 -9.80 -7.03 15.74
N HIS A 115 -8.65 -7.49 15.22
CA HIS A 115 -7.49 -6.65 14.95
C HIS A 115 -7.64 -5.77 13.70
N LEU A 116 -8.59 -6.06 12.81
CA LEU A 116 -8.80 -5.26 11.61
C LEU A 116 -9.57 -3.99 11.95
N ASP A 117 -8.98 -2.86 11.61
CA ASP A 117 -9.61 -1.55 11.80
C ASP A 117 -10.87 -1.44 10.94
N SER A 118 -11.97 -1.17 11.61
CA SER A 118 -13.32 -1.02 11.08
C SER A 118 -13.82 0.42 11.12
N HIS A 119 -13.16 1.30 11.89
CA HIS A 119 -13.59 2.67 12.07
C HIS A 119 -13.38 3.42 10.76
N ARG A 120 -14.44 4.08 10.27
CA ARG A 120 -14.40 4.84 9.01
C ARG A 120 -15.11 6.17 9.20
N ARG A 121 -14.38 7.25 8.98
CA ARG A 121 -14.97 8.58 8.85
C ARG A 121 -15.58 8.72 7.45
N ARG A 122 -16.91 8.78 7.37
CA ARG A 122 -17.66 8.95 6.10
C ARG A 122 -18.16 10.37 5.86
N ASN A 123 -18.18 11.20 6.90
CA ASN A 123 -18.62 12.60 6.87
C ASN A 123 -17.47 13.54 7.25
N THR A 124 -17.69 14.85 7.12
CA THR A 124 -16.73 15.90 7.49
C THR A 124 -16.95 16.45 8.89
N GLU A 125 -17.81 15.82 9.69
CA GLU A 125 -18.09 16.25 11.06
C GLU A 125 -16.83 16.16 11.92
N ASN A 126 -16.57 17.20 12.72
CA ASN A 126 -15.40 17.31 13.59
C ASN A 126 -14.06 17.09 12.86
N ALA A 127 -14.01 17.47 11.59
CA ALA A 127 -12.81 17.43 10.79
C ALA A 127 -11.73 18.40 11.35
N PRO A 128 -10.45 17.98 11.41
CA PRO A 128 -9.37 18.87 11.85
C PRO A 128 -9.23 20.08 10.92
N LYS A 129 -9.04 21.27 11.49
CA LYS A 129 -8.92 22.53 10.73
C LYS A 129 -7.68 22.58 9.83
N ASP A 130 -6.64 21.83 10.18
CA ASP A 130 -5.36 21.81 9.46
C ASP A 130 -5.37 20.93 8.21
N VAL A 131 -6.51 20.31 7.87
CA VAL A 131 -6.65 19.45 6.69
C VAL A 131 -6.99 20.29 5.46
N HIS A 132 -6.27 20.07 4.38
CA HIS A 132 -6.44 20.84 3.15
C HIS A 132 -7.78 20.53 2.44
N PRO A 133 -8.48 21.51 1.85
CA PRO A 133 -9.74 21.29 1.12
C PRO A 133 -9.67 20.24 0.01
N ALA A 134 -8.55 20.15 -0.71
CA ALA A 134 -8.36 19.09 -1.71
C ALA A 134 -8.28 17.69 -1.07
N VAL A 135 -7.70 17.58 0.13
CA VAL A 135 -7.59 16.33 0.90
C VAL A 135 -8.96 15.92 1.44
N PHE A 136 -9.79 16.88 1.89
CA PHE A 136 -11.18 16.60 2.26
C PHE A 136 -11.97 15.97 1.12
N ARG A 137 -11.91 16.58 -0.07
CA ARG A 137 -12.57 16.07 -1.27
C ARG A 137 -12.10 14.67 -1.62
N LEU A 138 -10.79 14.41 -1.58
CA LEU A 138 -10.25 13.07 -1.82
C LEU A 138 -10.73 12.06 -0.78
N GLY A 139 -10.71 12.41 0.51
CA GLY A 139 -11.17 11.53 1.59
C GLY A 139 -12.63 11.10 1.43
N LEU A 140 -13.53 12.03 1.09
CA LEU A 140 -14.94 11.72 0.79
C LEU A 140 -15.08 10.79 -0.42
N ARG A 141 -14.34 11.06 -1.50
CA ARG A 141 -14.33 10.22 -2.71
C ARG A 141 -13.80 8.81 -2.43
N LEU A 142 -12.82 8.66 -1.52
CA LEU A 142 -12.28 7.37 -1.09
C LEU A 142 -13.27 6.58 -0.23
N ALA A 143 -13.92 7.24 0.75
CA ALA A 143 -14.90 6.63 1.65
C ALA A 143 -16.14 6.15 0.89
N ASN A 144 -16.60 6.93 -0.10
CA ASN A 144 -17.77 6.62 -0.93
C ASN A 144 -17.43 5.79 -2.18
N TYR A 145 -16.21 5.27 -2.29
CA TYR A 145 -15.75 4.43 -3.42
C TYR A 145 -15.89 5.07 -4.81
N GLN A 146 -15.98 6.39 -4.92
CA GLN A 146 -15.96 7.10 -6.19
C GLN A 146 -14.57 7.04 -6.85
N VAL A 147 -13.51 6.98 -6.04
CA VAL A 147 -12.15 6.69 -6.49
C VAL A 147 -11.77 5.31 -5.99
N TYR A 148 -11.75 4.34 -6.91
CA TYR A 148 -11.38 2.96 -6.65
C TYR A 148 -10.30 2.48 -7.63
N GLY A 149 -9.70 1.32 -7.34
CA GLY A 149 -8.49 0.84 -8.03
C GLY A 149 -7.19 1.38 -7.42
N SER A 150 -6.15 0.54 -7.36
CA SER A 150 -4.88 0.90 -6.70
C SER A 150 -4.14 2.02 -7.44
N ASN A 151 -4.14 2.01 -8.77
CA ASN A 151 -3.48 3.04 -9.59
C ASN A 151 -4.18 4.40 -9.49
N THR A 152 -5.49 4.44 -9.74
CA THR A 152 -6.28 5.68 -9.69
C THR A 152 -6.19 6.35 -8.32
N ARG A 153 -6.30 5.56 -7.23
CA ARG A 153 -6.13 6.07 -5.85
C ARG A 153 -4.76 6.74 -5.65
N CYS A 154 -3.69 6.15 -6.19
CA CYS A 154 -2.35 6.71 -6.08
C CYS A 154 -2.17 7.99 -6.91
N ILE A 155 -2.68 8.02 -8.14
CA ILE A 155 -2.63 9.21 -9.00
C ILE A 155 -3.39 10.37 -8.36
N GLU A 156 -4.62 10.12 -7.88
CA GLU A 156 -5.44 11.16 -7.25
C GLU A 156 -4.83 11.64 -5.92
N LEU A 157 -4.18 10.75 -5.16
CA LEU A 157 -3.41 11.13 -3.97
C LEU A 157 -2.28 12.09 -4.32
N LEU A 158 -1.44 11.72 -5.29
CA LEU A 158 -0.28 12.52 -5.70
C LEU A 158 -0.70 13.87 -6.28
N ARG A 159 -1.72 13.92 -7.14
CA ARG A 159 -2.32 15.17 -7.63
C ARG A 159 -2.88 16.04 -6.51
N THR A 160 -3.45 15.41 -5.47
CA THR A 160 -3.93 16.14 -4.29
C THR A 160 -2.77 16.71 -3.49
N PHE A 161 -1.68 15.95 -3.31
CA PHE A 161 -0.49 16.45 -2.64
C PHE A 161 0.26 17.52 -3.41
N LYS A 162 0.20 17.54 -4.75
CA LYS A 162 0.66 18.71 -5.52
C LYS A 162 -0.03 19.99 -5.06
N ARG A 163 -1.36 19.99 -5.01
CA ARG A 163 -2.14 21.14 -4.52
C ARG A 163 -1.80 21.51 -3.07
N VAL A 164 -1.65 20.51 -2.20
CA VAL A 164 -1.25 20.75 -0.80
C VAL A 164 0.12 21.44 -0.72
N ILE A 165 1.08 21.04 -1.56
CA ILE A 165 2.44 21.61 -1.58
C ILE A 165 2.45 23.00 -2.24
N GLU A 166 1.66 23.20 -3.30
CA GLU A 166 1.46 24.49 -3.95
C GLU A 166 0.90 25.53 -2.96
N ASP A 167 -0.16 25.16 -2.24
CA ASP A 167 -0.86 26.03 -1.28
C ASP A 167 -0.14 26.13 0.09
N TYR A 168 0.91 25.33 0.31
CA TYR A 168 1.66 25.33 1.58
C TYR A 168 2.46 26.62 1.75
N GLN A 169 2.56 27.09 3.00
CA GLN A 169 3.44 28.20 3.38
C GLN A 169 4.28 27.80 4.59
N THR A 170 5.58 28.07 4.56
CA THR A 170 6.46 27.72 5.68
C THR A 170 6.22 28.65 6.87
N PRO A 171 5.97 28.12 8.08
CA PRO A 171 5.89 28.94 9.28
C PRO A 171 7.21 29.65 9.58
N ALA A 172 7.12 30.90 10.04
CA ALA A 172 8.28 31.71 10.41
C ALA A 172 9.19 30.96 11.41
N GLY A 173 10.50 30.99 11.18
CA GLY A 173 11.51 30.34 12.03
C GLY A 173 11.74 28.85 11.76
N THR A 174 11.14 28.29 10.70
CA THR A 174 11.41 26.92 10.24
C THR A 174 11.73 26.88 8.75
N THR A 175 12.27 25.75 8.28
CA THR A 175 12.50 25.49 6.85
C THR A 175 11.45 24.53 6.31
N ILE A 176 11.21 24.58 4.98
CA ILE A 176 10.24 23.72 4.30
C ILE A 176 10.49 22.23 4.60
N SER A 177 11.74 21.75 4.46
CA SER A 177 12.08 20.33 4.67
C SER A 177 11.73 19.85 6.09
N ARG A 178 11.90 20.71 7.11
CA ARG A 178 11.64 20.35 8.51
C ARG A 178 10.15 20.26 8.85
N HIS A 179 9.33 21.18 8.32
CA HIS A 179 7.92 21.28 8.72
C HIS A 179 6.95 20.60 7.73
N LEU A 180 7.26 20.58 6.44
CA LEU A 180 6.37 20.04 5.40
C LEU A 180 5.98 18.58 5.65
N THR A 181 6.93 17.75 6.12
CA THR A 181 6.64 16.35 6.45
C THR A 181 5.58 16.22 7.55
N THR A 182 5.63 17.07 8.57
CA THR A 182 4.63 17.11 9.65
C THR A 182 3.27 17.54 9.11
N HIS A 183 3.23 18.56 8.25
CA HIS A 183 1.99 19.00 7.62
C HIS A 183 1.37 17.89 6.74
N ILE A 184 2.17 17.20 5.93
CA ILE A 184 1.74 16.05 5.12
C ILE A 184 1.24 14.90 5.99
N ASN A 185 1.86 14.63 7.14
CA ASN A 185 1.41 13.59 8.08
C ASN A 185 -0.01 13.85 8.59
N THR A 186 -0.36 15.10 8.87
CA THR A 186 -1.74 15.47 9.25
C THR A 186 -2.73 15.14 8.15
N GLN A 187 -2.38 15.42 6.89
CA GLN A 187 -3.22 15.08 5.74
C GLN A 187 -3.40 13.56 5.58
N ILE A 188 -2.30 12.81 5.73
CA ILE A 188 -2.32 11.34 5.65
C ILE A 188 -3.18 10.74 6.75
N ALA A 189 -3.05 11.22 8.00
CA ALA A 189 -3.83 10.73 9.13
C ALA A 189 -5.34 10.90 8.89
N TYR A 190 -5.75 12.03 8.31
CA TYR A 190 -7.13 12.22 7.88
C TYR A 190 -7.54 11.20 6.81
N LEU A 191 -6.76 11.03 5.74
CA LEU A 191 -7.09 10.09 4.67
C LEU A 191 -7.20 8.64 5.17
N VAL A 192 -6.27 8.20 6.03
CA VAL A 192 -6.31 6.88 6.68
C VAL A 192 -7.62 6.67 7.43
N SER A 193 -8.09 7.69 8.16
CA SER A 193 -9.35 7.62 8.92
C SER A 193 -10.58 7.46 8.02
N THR A 194 -10.52 7.91 6.76
CA THR A 194 -11.61 7.74 5.79
C THR A 194 -11.59 6.35 5.16
N ARG A 195 -10.39 5.86 4.82
CA ARG A 195 -10.16 4.53 4.25
C ARG A 195 -8.67 4.16 4.39
N PRO A 196 -8.35 2.91 4.81
CA PRO A 196 -6.97 2.44 4.87
C PRO A 196 -6.23 2.65 3.55
N LEU A 197 -4.97 3.06 3.64
CA LEU A 197 -4.13 3.32 2.45
C LEU A 197 -3.90 2.03 1.68
N SER A 198 -3.97 2.10 0.35
CA SER A 198 -3.47 1.03 -0.50
C SER A 198 -1.95 0.95 -0.43
N ILE A 199 -1.39 -0.20 -0.81
CA ILE A 199 0.07 -0.37 -0.91
C ILE A 199 0.65 0.64 -1.91
N SER A 200 -0.01 0.87 -3.04
CA SER A 200 0.35 1.89 -4.02
C SER A 200 0.50 3.29 -3.39
N MET A 201 -0.50 3.72 -2.61
CA MET A 201 -0.48 5.01 -1.90
C MET A 201 0.62 5.06 -0.84
N GLY A 202 0.77 3.98 -0.06
CA GLY A 202 1.78 3.92 1.00
C GLY A 202 3.21 4.02 0.46
N ASN A 203 3.50 3.35 -0.66
CA ASN A 203 4.80 3.43 -1.31
C ASN A 203 5.07 4.82 -1.91
N ALA A 204 4.06 5.43 -2.54
CA ALA A 204 4.17 6.80 -3.05
C ALA A 204 4.38 7.83 -1.92
N ILE A 205 3.74 7.64 -0.76
CA ILE A 205 3.96 8.46 0.43
C ILE A 205 5.40 8.32 0.95
N ARG A 206 5.94 7.10 1.00
CA ARG A 206 7.34 6.88 1.42
C ARG A 206 8.31 7.57 0.48
N PHE A 207 8.08 7.45 -0.83
CA PHE A 207 8.84 8.17 -1.85
C PHE A 207 8.79 9.69 -1.61
N LEU A 208 7.59 10.28 -1.49
CA LEU A 208 7.46 11.72 -1.31
C LEU A 208 8.14 12.21 -0.03
N LYS A 209 8.02 11.47 1.08
CA LYS A 209 8.72 11.81 2.34
C LYS A 209 10.23 11.75 2.20
N LEU A 210 10.75 10.78 1.45
CA LEU A 210 12.18 10.69 1.17
C LEU A 210 12.63 11.92 0.37
N GLU A 211 11.94 12.26 -0.72
CA GLU A 211 12.26 13.43 -1.54
C GLU A 211 12.25 14.73 -0.72
N VAL A 212 11.29 14.91 0.20
CA VAL A 212 11.26 16.07 1.12
C VAL A 212 12.47 16.09 2.06
N SER A 213 12.95 14.92 2.51
CA SER A 213 14.09 14.83 3.43
C SER A 213 15.44 15.10 2.78
N VAL A 214 15.56 14.86 1.47
CA VAL A 214 16.80 15.07 0.70
C VAL A 214 16.83 16.41 -0.05
N LEU A 215 15.83 17.27 0.17
CA LEU A 215 15.82 18.62 -0.40
C LEU A 215 17.05 19.42 0.04
N GLY A 216 17.66 20.13 -0.90
CA GLY A 216 18.75 21.04 -0.63
C GLY A 216 18.35 22.14 0.35
N ILE A 217 19.20 22.41 1.34
CA ILE A 217 18.96 23.43 2.37
C ILE A 217 19.01 24.84 1.77
N ASP A 218 19.76 25.01 0.67
CA ASP A 218 20.00 26.30 0.03
C ASP A 218 18.88 26.75 -0.92
N LEU A 219 17.90 25.87 -1.19
CA LEU A 219 16.79 26.18 -2.07
C LEU A 219 15.81 27.14 -1.40
N THR A 220 15.29 28.08 -2.18
CA THR A 220 14.14 28.89 -1.77
C THR A 220 12.88 28.03 -1.65
N GLU A 221 11.86 28.53 -0.96
CA GLU A 221 10.59 27.80 -0.80
C GLU A 221 9.95 27.46 -2.15
N ASP A 222 9.95 28.41 -3.09
CA ASP A 222 9.33 28.23 -4.41
C ASP A 222 10.10 27.23 -5.27
N GLU A 223 11.43 27.28 -5.28
CA GLU A 223 12.27 26.29 -5.96
C GLU A 223 12.09 24.89 -5.37
N ALA A 224 12.04 24.78 -4.04
CA ALA A 224 11.81 23.51 -3.36
C ALA A 224 10.44 22.91 -3.72
N LYS A 225 9.39 23.75 -3.79
CA LYS A 225 8.07 23.32 -4.26
C LYS A 225 8.13 22.84 -5.70
N GLU A 226 8.74 23.61 -6.60
CA GLU A 226 8.85 23.25 -8.02
C GLU A 226 9.55 21.89 -8.22
N VAL A 227 10.65 21.66 -7.50
CA VAL A 227 11.36 20.37 -7.49
C VAL A 227 10.43 19.23 -7.05
N LEU A 228 9.71 19.39 -5.93
CA LEU A 228 8.79 18.37 -5.44
C LEU A 228 7.65 18.09 -6.43
N LEU A 229 7.07 19.12 -7.04
CA LEU A 229 6.00 18.98 -8.02
C LEU A 229 6.49 18.23 -9.26
N SER A 230 7.68 18.56 -9.75
CA SER A 230 8.34 17.88 -10.87
C SER A 230 8.63 16.40 -10.55
N LYS A 231 9.09 16.09 -9.33
CA LYS A 231 9.30 14.71 -8.86
C LYS A 231 8.00 13.93 -8.79
N ILE A 232 6.90 14.54 -8.32
CA ILE A 232 5.58 13.92 -8.30
C ILE A 232 5.08 13.61 -9.72
N ASP A 233 5.22 14.56 -10.65
CA ASP A 233 4.81 14.36 -12.05
C ASP A 233 5.62 13.26 -12.73
N SER A 234 6.93 13.22 -12.47
CA SER A 234 7.82 12.17 -12.97
C SER A 234 7.45 10.81 -12.38
N TYR A 235 7.12 10.74 -11.08
CA TYR A 235 6.65 9.50 -10.46
C TYR A 235 5.37 8.97 -11.10
N ILE A 236 4.36 9.84 -11.31
CA ILE A 236 3.11 9.44 -11.98
C ILE A 236 3.39 8.96 -13.42
N ARG A 237 4.22 9.70 -14.15
CA ARG A 237 4.56 9.38 -15.54
C ARG A 237 5.28 8.04 -15.64
N ASP A 238 6.39 7.89 -14.94
CA ASP A 238 7.32 6.79 -15.16
C ASP A 238 6.84 5.51 -14.45
N ARG A 239 6.49 5.63 -13.16
CA ARG A 239 6.17 4.48 -12.30
C ARG A 239 4.76 3.94 -12.51
N ILE A 240 3.85 4.72 -13.09
CA ILE A 240 2.44 4.31 -13.27
C ILE A 240 2.07 4.28 -14.75
N ILE A 241 2.18 5.40 -15.47
CA ILE A 241 1.66 5.50 -16.84
C ILE A 241 2.55 4.73 -17.83
N VAL A 242 3.85 5.01 -17.86
CA VAL A 242 4.82 4.35 -18.75
C VAL A 242 4.94 2.88 -18.36
N ALA A 243 5.09 2.58 -17.07
CA ALA A 243 5.08 1.19 -16.58
C ALA A 243 3.83 0.41 -17.05
N GLY A 244 2.64 1.00 -16.92
CA GLY A 244 1.39 0.40 -17.41
C GLY A 244 1.39 0.14 -18.92
N LYS A 245 1.94 1.06 -19.73
CA LYS A 245 2.08 0.87 -21.19
C LYS A 245 3.03 -0.27 -21.54
N VAL A 246 4.16 -0.39 -20.83
CA VAL A 246 5.10 -1.50 -21.03
C VAL A 246 4.43 -2.83 -20.68
N ILE A 247 3.77 -2.92 -19.52
CA ILE A 247 3.02 -4.11 -19.12
C ILE A 247 1.95 -4.47 -20.15
N MET A 248 1.22 -3.47 -20.65
CA MET A 248 0.20 -3.64 -21.69
C MET A 248 0.78 -4.31 -22.94
N GLN A 249 1.89 -3.78 -23.47
CA GLN A 249 2.56 -4.30 -24.66
C GLN A 249 3.15 -5.69 -24.43
N THR A 250 3.81 -5.91 -23.30
CA THR A 250 4.44 -7.19 -22.97
C THR A 250 3.43 -8.30 -22.71
N ALA A 251 2.35 -7.99 -21.98
CA ALA A 251 1.31 -8.96 -21.65
C ALA A 251 0.45 -9.31 -22.88
N SER A 252 0.15 -8.35 -23.76
CA SER A 252 -0.64 -8.62 -24.98
C SER A 252 0.06 -9.57 -25.95
N GLN A 253 1.40 -9.62 -25.95
CA GLN A 253 2.17 -10.58 -26.75
C GLN A 253 1.95 -12.04 -26.31
N LYS A 254 1.45 -12.27 -25.09
CA LYS A 254 1.13 -13.61 -24.59
C LYS A 254 -0.28 -14.08 -24.95
N ILE A 255 -1.08 -13.19 -25.55
CA ILE A 255 -2.41 -13.54 -26.08
C ILE A 255 -2.25 -14.02 -27.52
N GLN A 256 -2.82 -15.18 -27.80
CA GLN A 256 -2.80 -15.87 -29.09
C GLN A 256 -4.20 -15.87 -29.69
N ASP A 257 -4.27 -16.06 -31.01
CA ASP A 257 -5.56 -16.19 -31.68
C ASP A 257 -6.24 -17.50 -31.28
N GLY A 258 -7.54 -17.43 -31.03
CA GLY A 258 -8.33 -18.54 -30.48
C GLY A 258 -8.34 -18.61 -28.95
N ASP A 259 -7.62 -17.74 -28.24
CA ASP A 259 -7.62 -17.77 -26.78
C ASP A 259 -8.99 -17.44 -26.16
N VAL A 260 -9.23 -18.06 -25.00
CA VAL A 260 -10.34 -17.75 -24.10
C VAL A 260 -9.73 -17.21 -22.81
N VAL A 261 -9.71 -15.89 -22.70
CA VAL A 261 -9.01 -15.20 -21.62
C VAL A 261 -9.96 -14.91 -20.46
N LEU A 262 -9.65 -15.42 -19.27
CA LEU A 262 -10.41 -15.14 -18.06
C LEU A 262 -9.79 -13.99 -17.27
N THR A 263 -10.62 -13.05 -16.83
CA THR A 263 -10.28 -11.98 -15.88
C THR A 263 -11.26 -11.98 -14.71
N PHE A 264 -10.82 -11.48 -13.56
CA PHE A 264 -11.62 -11.40 -12.35
C PHE A 264 -11.84 -9.95 -11.91
N SER A 265 -13.10 -9.61 -11.62
CA SER A 265 -13.52 -8.28 -11.20
C SER A 265 -13.16 -7.22 -12.26
N ASN A 266 -12.70 -6.04 -11.84
CA ASN A 266 -12.33 -4.95 -12.75
C ASN A 266 -10.92 -4.41 -12.45
N SER A 267 -9.97 -4.76 -13.31
CA SER A 267 -8.59 -4.28 -13.24
C SER A 267 -8.30 -3.37 -14.42
N SER A 268 -7.96 -2.10 -14.16
CA SER A 268 -7.63 -1.13 -15.21
C SER A 268 -6.47 -1.61 -16.09
N THR A 269 -5.44 -2.20 -15.47
CA THR A 269 -4.24 -2.67 -16.19
C THR A 269 -4.59 -3.87 -17.08
N VAL A 270 -5.40 -4.82 -16.59
CA VAL A 270 -5.82 -5.98 -17.40
C VAL A 270 -6.76 -5.54 -18.53
N ASN A 271 -7.71 -4.65 -18.27
CA ASN A 271 -8.59 -4.13 -19.32
C ASN A 271 -7.79 -3.44 -20.44
N GLN A 272 -6.77 -2.65 -20.08
CA GLN A 272 -5.86 -2.05 -21.07
C GLN A 272 -5.12 -3.10 -21.91
N VAL A 273 -4.63 -4.17 -21.30
CA VAL A 273 -4.01 -5.30 -22.03
C VAL A 273 -4.98 -5.91 -23.04
N LEU A 274 -6.22 -6.22 -22.61
CA LEU A 274 -7.21 -6.88 -23.46
C LEU A 274 -7.68 -5.97 -24.61
N ILE A 275 -7.96 -4.69 -24.31
CA ILE A 275 -8.34 -3.69 -25.33
C ILE A 275 -7.21 -3.51 -26.34
N TYR A 276 -5.97 -3.40 -25.86
CA TYR A 276 -4.81 -3.25 -26.75
C TYR A 276 -4.61 -4.49 -27.61
N ALA A 277 -4.73 -5.70 -27.05
CA ALA A 277 -4.65 -6.95 -27.80
C ALA A 277 -5.68 -7.00 -28.94
N LYS A 278 -6.91 -6.56 -28.70
CA LYS A 278 -7.93 -6.43 -29.75
C LYS A 278 -7.54 -5.42 -30.82
N SER A 279 -7.01 -4.26 -30.41
CA SER A 279 -6.61 -3.18 -31.33
C SER A 279 -5.49 -3.56 -32.30
N ILE A 280 -4.61 -4.50 -31.89
CA ILE A 280 -3.54 -5.04 -32.74
C ILE A 280 -3.99 -6.26 -33.56
N GLY A 281 -5.31 -6.53 -33.61
CA GLY A 281 -5.90 -7.56 -34.48
C GLY A 281 -5.97 -8.96 -33.89
N LYS A 282 -5.69 -9.17 -32.59
CA LYS A 282 -5.84 -10.50 -31.98
C LYS A 282 -7.30 -10.93 -31.93
N ASN A 283 -7.56 -12.20 -32.28
CA ASN A 283 -8.88 -12.79 -32.26
C ASN A 283 -9.04 -13.72 -31.05
N PHE A 284 -9.69 -13.25 -29.99
CA PHE A 284 -9.91 -13.98 -28.75
C PHE A 284 -11.23 -13.53 -28.12
N ARG A 285 -11.73 -14.27 -27.12
CA ARG A 285 -12.88 -13.87 -26.30
C ARG A 285 -12.51 -13.79 -24.82
N VAL A 286 -13.30 -13.06 -24.05
CA VAL A 286 -13.03 -12.80 -22.63
C VAL A 286 -14.12 -13.39 -21.75
N ILE A 287 -13.74 -14.05 -20.66
CA ILE A 287 -14.64 -14.44 -19.58
C ILE A 287 -14.37 -13.50 -18.40
N VAL A 288 -15.38 -12.73 -18.00
CA VAL A 288 -15.31 -11.85 -16.83
C VAL A 288 -16.03 -12.52 -15.68
N VAL A 289 -15.26 -12.92 -14.66
CA VAL A 289 -15.77 -13.48 -13.42
C VAL A 289 -15.98 -12.34 -12.43
N ASP A 290 -17.16 -12.27 -11.81
CA ASP A 290 -17.51 -11.23 -10.84
C ASP A 290 -17.95 -11.81 -9.49
N SER A 291 -18.00 -10.96 -8.47
CA SER A 291 -18.35 -11.37 -7.10
C SER A 291 -19.14 -10.32 -6.35
N ARG A 292 -19.93 -10.78 -5.38
CA ARG A 292 -20.61 -9.94 -4.40
C ARG A 292 -19.60 -9.23 -3.49
N PRO A 293 -19.97 -8.10 -2.86
CA PRO A 293 -21.20 -7.33 -3.08
C PRO A 293 -21.07 -6.24 -4.14
N GLY A 294 -19.84 -5.94 -4.61
CA GLY A 294 -19.56 -4.76 -5.44
C GLY A 294 -19.89 -4.91 -6.92
N TYR A 295 -19.99 -6.14 -7.44
CA TYR A 295 -20.22 -6.43 -8.87
C TYR A 295 -19.39 -5.55 -9.81
N GLU A 296 -18.11 -5.41 -9.49
CA GLU A 296 -17.22 -4.49 -10.19
C GLU A 296 -16.90 -4.96 -11.61
N GLY A 297 -16.96 -6.27 -11.85
CA GLY A 297 -16.78 -6.87 -13.16
C GLY A 297 -17.80 -6.37 -14.19
N LYS A 298 -19.00 -5.93 -13.78
CA LYS A 298 -19.96 -5.27 -14.68
C LYS A 298 -19.37 -4.07 -15.42
N GLN A 299 -18.61 -3.23 -14.71
CA GLN A 299 -17.94 -2.08 -15.32
C GLN A 299 -16.84 -2.54 -16.28
N GLY A 300 -16.13 -3.62 -15.94
CA GLY A 300 -15.14 -4.23 -16.81
C GLY A 300 -15.75 -4.75 -18.11
N VAL A 301 -16.82 -5.54 -18.03
CA VAL A 301 -17.54 -6.05 -19.22
C VAL A 301 -18.00 -4.90 -20.09
N ARG A 302 -18.65 -3.87 -19.53
CA ARG A 302 -19.10 -2.70 -20.28
C ARG A 302 -17.95 -2.10 -21.10
N GLN A 303 -16.82 -1.81 -20.45
CA GLN A 303 -15.64 -1.26 -21.12
C GLN A 303 -15.12 -2.17 -22.24
N LEU A 304 -15.05 -3.48 -22.01
CA LEU A 304 -14.56 -4.42 -23.02
C LEU A 304 -15.52 -4.52 -24.23
N THR A 305 -16.83 -4.60 -23.98
CA THR A 305 -17.85 -4.68 -25.03
C THR A 305 -17.94 -3.40 -25.86
N GLU A 306 -17.75 -2.22 -25.25
CA GLU A 306 -17.68 -0.93 -25.95
C GLU A 306 -16.50 -0.89 -26.95
N HIS A 307 -15.47 -1.72 -26.74
CA HIS A 307 -14.32 -1.87 -27.65
C HIS A 307 -14.44 -3.10 -28.59
N GLY A 308 -15.62 -3.71 -28.69
CA GLY A 308 -15.89 -4.81 -29.62
C GLY A 308 -15.28 -6.16 -29.23
N LEU A 309 -14.97 -6.38 -27.95
CA LEU A 309 -14.56 -7.69 -27.44
C LEU A 309 -15.78 -8.57 -27.14
N SER A 310 -15.73 -9.82 -27.62
CA SER A 310 -16.72 -10.83 -27.24
C SER A 310 -16.50 -11.24 -25.78
N CYS A 311 -17.50 -10.99 -24.93
CA CYS A 311 -17.40 -11.19 -23.49
C CYS A 311 -18.49 -12.12 -22.97
N THR A 312 -18.10 -13.03 -22.08
CA THR A 312 -19.01 -13.84 -21.24
C THR A 312 -18.90 -13.35 -19.81
N TYR A 313 -20.03 -13.07 -19.16
CA TYR A 313 -20.07 -12.62 -17.76
C TYR A 313 -20.64 -13.71 -16.87
N VAL A 314 -19.91 -14.07 -15.81
CA VAL A 314 -20.34 -15.09 -14.84
C VAL A 314 -20.01 -14.69 -13.41
N MET A 315 -20.72 -15.27 -12.46
CA MET A 315 -20.40 -15.14 -11.05
C MET A 315 -19.29 -16.11 -10.64
N LEU A 316 -18.56 -15.78 -9.57
CA LEU A 316 -17.50 -16.62 -9.00
C LEU A 316 -17.96 -18.04 -8.65
N SER A 317 -19.24 -18.24 -8.34
CA SER A 317 -19.84 -19.56 -8.10
C SER A 317 -19.86 -20.48 -9.33
N ALA A 318 -19.85 -19.91 -10.54
CA ALA A 318 -19.82 -20.65 -11.80
C ALA A 318 -18.40 -20.90 -12.32
N LEU A 319 -17.36 -20.58 -11.53
CA LEU A 319 -15.96 -20.65 -11.93
C LEU A 319 -15.56 -22.05 -12.43
N ALA A 320 -16.02 -23.12 -11.78
CA ALA A 320 -15.71 -24.49 -12.18
C ALA A 320 -16.25 -24.86 -13.57
N TYR A 321 -17.39 -24.30 -13.97
CA TYR A 321 -17.99 -24.54 -15.28
C TYR A 321 -17.19 -23.82 -16.39
N VAL A 322 -16.94 -22.52 -16.21
CA VAL A 322 -16.26 -21.71 -17.24
C VAL A 322 -14.75 -21.99 -17.34
N MET A 323 -14.14 -22.54 -16.30
CA MET A 323 -12.71 -22.86 -16.32
C MET A 323 -12.39 -23.94 -17.37
N GLN A 324 -13.34 -24.82 -17.70
CA GLN A 324 -13.15 -25.88 -18.70
C GLN A 324 -12.85 -25.32 -20.10
N GLU A 325 -13.34 -24.12 -20.41
CA GLU A 325 -13.11 -23.45 -21.69
C GLU A 325 -11.95 -22.47 -21.67
N THR A 326 -11.44 -22.12 -20.48
CA THR A 326 -10.46 -21.04 -20.30
C THR A 326 -9.08 -21.51 -20.72
N THR A 327 -8.37 -20.73 -21.55
CA THR A 327 -7.00 -21.05 -21.98
C THR A 327 -5.94 -20.27 -21.22
N LYS A 328 -6.24 -19.04 -20.78
CA LYS A 328 -5.32 -18.18 -20.02
C LYS A 328 -6.07 -17.33 -19.00
N ILE A 329 -5.47 -17.09 -17.84
CA ILE A 329 -6.01 -16.21 -16.81
C ILE A 329 -5.13 -14.98 -16.67
N PHE A 330 -5.73 -13.79 -16.73
CA PHE A 330 -5.05 -12.51 -16.47
C PHE A 330 -5.63 -11.85 -15.22
N LEU A 331 -4.77 -11.54 -14.25
CA LEU A 331 -5.16 -10.95 -12.97
C LEU A 331 -4.42 -9.63 -12.74
N GLY A 332 -5.14 -8.63 -12.23
CA GLY A 332 -4.53 -7.40 -11.74
C GLY A 332 -4.14 -7.52 -10.27
N GLY A 333 -2.96 -7.02 -9.91
CA GLY A 333 -2.52 -6.95 -8.52
C GLY A 333 -2.88 -5.65 -7.81
N HIS A 334 -3.38 -5.74 -6.57
CA HIS A 334 -3.31 -4.59 -5.65
C HIS A 334 -1.86 -4.39 -5.18
N ALA A 335 -1.16 -5.48 -4.90
CA ALA A 335 0.27 -5.52 -4.62
C ALA A 335 0.86 -6.91 -4.90
N MET A 336 2.18 -6.97 -5.09
CA MET A 336 2.95 -8.20 -4.99
C MET A 336 3.79 -8.16 -3.70
N LEU A 337 3.76 -9.25 -2.93
CA LEU A 337 4.51 -9.38 -1.68
C LEU A 337 5.91 -9.95 -1.93
N SER A 338 6.85 -9.71 -1.02
CA SER A 338 8.24 -10.19 -1.15
C SER A 338 8.41 -11.71 -1.19
N ASN A 339 7.44 -12.48 -0.69
CA ASN A 339 7.43 -13.95 -0.85
C ASN A 339 6.87 -14.41 -2.21
N GLY A 340 6.58 -13.47 -3.11
CA GLY A 340 5.98 -13.71 -4.42
C GLY A 340 4.48 -13.95 -4.40
N ALA A 341 3.81 -13.80 -3.25
CA ALA A 341 2.36 -13.91 -3.18
C ALA A 341 1.70 -12.67 -3.83
N LEU A 342 0.59 -12.90 -4.54
CA LEU A 342 -0.25 -11.83 -5.07
C LEU A 342 -1.25 -11.40 -4.01
N TYR A 343 -1.27 -10.11 -3.67
CA TYR A 343 -2.31 -9.51 -2.84
C TYR A 343 -3.28 -8.77 -3.76
N SER A 344 -4.50 -9.29 -3.90
CA SER A 344 -5.53 -8.70 -4.76
C SER A 344 -6.93 -8.90 -4.19
N ARG A 345 -7.97 -8.68 -4.98
CA ARG A 345 -9.37 -8.70 -4.53
C ARG A 345 -9.79 -10.05 -4.00
N ALA A 346 -10.63 -10.07 -2.96
CA ALA A 346 -11.18 -11.30 -2.42
C ALA A 346 -11.86 -12.13 -3.52
N GLY A 347 -11.40 -13.39 -3.68
CA GLY A 347 -11.79 -14.28 -4.77
C GLY A 347 -10.69 -14.50 -5.82
N THR A 348 -9.64 -13.66 -5.84
CA THR A 348 -8.49 -13.84 -6.73
C THR A 348 -7.78 -15.17 -6.45
N SER A 349 -7.64 -15.54 -5.18
CA SER A 349 -7.03 -16.81 -4.79
C SER A 349 -7.80 -18.03 -5.30
N LEU A 350 -9.14 -17.97 -5.32
CA LEU A 350 -9.99 -19.04 -5.86
C LEU A 350 -9.87 -19.15 -7.38
N VAL A 351 -9.81 -18.02 -8.09
CA VAL A 351 -9.58 -18.00 -9.54
C VAL A 351 -8.23 -18.62 -9.89
N ALA A 352 -7.17 -18.24 -9.17
CA ALA A 352 -5.84 -18.79 -9.39
C ALA A 352 -5.76 -20.29 -9.03
N LEU A 353 -6.44 -20.71 -7.95
CA LEU A 353 -6.50 -22.11 -7.54
C LEU A 353 -7.19 -22.97 -8.60
N MET A 354 -8.39 -22.58 -9.04
CA MET A 354 -9.14 -23.32 -10.07
C MET A 354 -8.39 -23.33 -11.41
N GLY A 355 -7.72 -22.24 -11.76
CA GLY A 355 -6.85 -22.19 -12.93
C GLY A 355 -5.72 -23.21 -12.84
N ARG A 356 -5.05 -23.28 -11.69
CA ARG A 356 -3.96 -24.24 -11.47
C ARG A 356 -4.44 -25.69 -11.58
N GLU A 357 -5.57 -26.03 -10.97
CA GLU A 357 -6.16 -27.39 -11.04
C GLU A 357 -6.56 -27.76 -12.47
N ALA A 358 -7.00 -26.79 -13.28
CA ALA A 358 -7.33 -26.97 -14.68
C ALA A 358 -6.11 -26.85 -15.64
N ASN A 359 -4.88 -26.74 -15.11
CA ASN A 359 -3.65 -26.50 -15.87
C ASN A 359 -3.66 -25.23 -16.73
N VAL A 360 -4.45 -24.24 -16.34
CA VAL A 360 -4.54 -22.93 -16.99
C VAL A 360 -3.51 -21.98 -16.37
N PRO A 361 -2.63 -21.35 -17.18
CA PRO A 361 -1.62 -20.45 -16.66
C PRO A 361 -2.23 -19.16 -16.09
N VAL A 362 -1.72 -18.75 -14.92
CA VAL A 362 -2.13 -17.54 -14.20
C VAL A 362 -1.08 -16.46 -14.39
N ILE A 363 -1.43 -15.44 -15.17
CA ILE A 363 -0.59 -14.32 -15.54
C ILE A 363 -1.01 -13.09 -14.73
N VAL A 364 -0.11 -12.56 -13.91
CA VAL A 364 -0.39 -11.41 -13.05
C VAL A 364 0.23 -10.16 -13.66
N CYS A 365 -0.58 -9.13 -13.88
CA CYS A 365 -0.12 -7.81 -14.34
C CYS A 365 -0.03 -6.86 -13.14
N CYS A 366 1.17 -6.44 -12.78
CA CYS A 366 1.41 -5.57 -11.62
C CYS A 366 2.64 -4.68 -11.82
N GLU A 367 2.45 -3.38 -11.69
CA GLU A 367 3.49 -2.35 -11.75
C GLU A 367 4.44 -2.45 -10.53
N SER A 368 5.73 -2.23 -10.75
CA SER A 368 6.77 -2.42 -9.71
C SER A 368 6.54 -1.57 -8.45
N TYR A 369 5.98 -0.37 -8.60
CA TYR A 369 5.75 0.53 -7.47
C TYR A 369 4.69 0.00 -6.48
N LYS A 370 3.93 -1.03 -6.86
CA LYS A 370 3.00 -1.76 -5.98
C LYS A 370 3.64 -2.97 -5.29
N PHE A 371 4.93 -3.21 -5.49
CA PHE A 371 5.65 -4.25 -4.78
C PHE A 371 5.83 -3.85 -3.32
N SER A 372 5.76 -4.83 -2.42
CA SER A 372 5.84 -4.60 -0.98
C SER A 372 6.86 -5.52 -0.35
N GLU A 373 7.71 -4.94 0.51
CA GLU A 373 8.64 -5.69 1.37
C GLU A 373 7.93 -6.58 2.38
N ARG A 374 6.64 -6.33 2.61
CA ARG A 374 5.82 -7.10 3.53
C ARG A 374 5.64 -8.53 3.01
N ILE A 375 5.67 -9.46 3.95
CA ILE A 375 5.31 -10.86 3.73
C ILE A 375 4.07 -11.16 4.56
N GLN A 376 3.11 -11.88 3.98
CA GLN A 376 1.93 -12.36 4.65
C GLN A 376 1.76 -13.85 4.35
N LEU A 377 1.46 -14.62 5.40
CA LEU A 377 1.24 -16.07 5.30
C LEU A 377 -0.24 -16.41 5.13
N ASP A 378 -1.11 -15.53 5.60
CA ASP A 378 -2.56 -15.65 5.52
C ASP A 378 -3.21 -14.38 4.96
N SER A 379 -4.51 -14.47 4.69
CA SER A 379 -5.33 -13.36 4.18
C SER A 379 -6.03 -12.56 5.29
N LEU A 380 -5.65 -12.76 6.56
CA LEU A 380 -6.37 -12.25 7.73
C LEU A 380 -5.61 -11.12 8.43
N VAL A 381 -4.29 -11.25 8.60
CA VAL A 381 -3.48 -10.34 9.43
C VAL A 381 -3.50 -8.90 8.90
N PHE A 382 -3.31 -8.70 7.59
CA PHE A 382 -3.48 -7.38 6.96
C PHE A 382 -4.51 -7.48 5.84
N ASN A 383 -5.66 -6.85 6.06
CA ASN A 383 -6.76 -6.77 5.11
C ASN A 383 -7.57 -5.48 5.31
N GLU A 384 -8.49 -5.19 4.40
CA GLU A 384 -9.43 -4.07 4.49
C GLU A 384 -10.84 -4.62 4.66
N LEU A 385 -11.51 -4.21 5.74
CA LEU A 385 -12.94 -4.47 5.95
C LEU A 385 -13.79 -3.57 5.05
N ALA A 386 -14.72 -4.18 4.32
CA ALA A 386 -15.82 -3.48 3.66
C ALA A 386 -16.97 -3.20 4.64
N SER A 387 -17.91 -2.35 4.25
CA SER A 387 -19.13 -2.12 5.04
C SER A 387 -19.97 -3.40 5.05
N PRO A 388 -20.29 -4.00 6.22
CA PRO A 388 -21.07 -5.22 6.27
C PRO A 388 -22.48 -5.07 5.68
N ASP A 389 -23.02 -3.85 5.70
CA ASP A 389 -24.32 -3.51 5.10
C ASP A 389 -24.39 -3.77 3.60
N GLN A 390 -23.26 -3.81 2.90
CA GLN A 390 -23.24 -4.16 1.47
C GLN A 390 -23.70 -5.61 1.22
N LEU A 391 -23.70 -6.47 2.24
CA LEU A 391 -24.20 -7.84 2.15
C LEU A 391 -25.68 -7.98 2.48
N VAL A 392 -26.31 -6.94 3.05
CA VAL A 392 -27.73 -6.99 3.45
C VAL A 392 -28.64 -7.04 2.23
N ASN A 393 -28.27 -6.34 1.17
CA ASN A 393 -29.06 -6.34 -0.05
C ASN A 393 -28.73 -7.59 -0.89
N ASP A 394 -29.77 -8.40 -1.13
CA ASP A 394 -29.70 -9.61 -1.96
C ASP A 394 -30.08 -9.34 -3.42
N SER A 395 -30.78 -8.24 -3.70
CA SER A 395 -31.23 -7.90 -5.05
C SER A 395 -30.26 -6.97 -5.77
N ILE A 396 -29.83 -7.41 -6.94
CA ILE A 396 -28.99 -6.60 -7.85
C ILE A 396 -29.77 -5.40 -8.41
N ASN A 397 -31.09 -5.53 -8.54
CA ASN A 397 -31.95 -4.57 -9.24
C ASN A 397 -32.81 -3.69 -8.30
N GLU A 398 -32.92 -4.07 -7.02
CA GLU A 398 -33.76 -3.38 -6.04
C GLU A 398 -32.93 -2.99 -4.81
N PRO A 399 -32.08 -1.94 -4.90
CA PRO A 399 -31.20 -1.53 -3.80
C PRO A 399 -31.94 -1.09 -2.53
N GLU A 400 -33.19 -0.68 -2.66
CA GLU A 400 -34.03 -0.21 -1.55
C GLU A 400 -34.78 -1.35 -0.85
N LYS A 401 -34.79 -2.56 -1.42
CA LYS A 401 -35.54 -3.66 -0.82
C LYS A 401 -34.76 -4.22 0.37
N PRO A 402 -35.35 -4.20 1.58
CA PRO A 402 -34.66 -4.70 2.75
C PRO A 402 -34.51 -6.22 2.62
N GLY A 403 -33.27 -6.69 2.52
CA GLY A 403 -32.97 -8.12 2.52
C GLY A 403 -33.21 -8.76 3.88
N ALA A 404 -33.14 -10.10 3.93
CA ALA A 404 -33.44 -10.88 5.14
C ALA A 404 -32.52 -10.51 6.34
N LEU A 405 -31.37 -9.92 6.06
CA LEU A 405 -30.34 -9.58 7.06
C LEU A 405 -30.38 -8.10 7.49
N LYS A 406 -31.46 -7.34 7.21
CA LYS A 406 -31.54 -5.90 7.52
C LYS A 406 -31.29 -5.57 9.01
N ASP A 407 -31.80 -6.40 9.92
CA ASP A 407 -31.74 -6.20 11.37
C ASP A 407 -30.54 -6.91 12.01
N TRP A 408 -29.50 -7.25 11.23
CA TRP A 408 -28.39 -8.10 11.69
C TRP A 408 -27.66 -7.56 12.92
N ARG A 409 -27.61 -6.23 13.10
CA ARG A 409 -27.02 -5.59 14.28
C ARG A 409 -27.77 -5.93 15.57
N SER A 410 -29.09 -6.05 15.50
CA SER A 410 -29.94 -6.35 16.66
C SER A 410 -29.91 -7.84 17.04
N VAL A 411 -29.61 -8.73 16.09
CA VAL A 411 -29.60 -10.18 16.30
C VAL A 411 -28.30 -10.61 16.98
N LYS A 412 -28.34 -10.94 18.28
CA LYS A 412 -27.17 -11.23 19.14
C LYS A 412 -26.09 -12.09 18.47
N ASN A 413 -26.47 -13.24 17.90
CA ASN A 413 -25.54 -14.24 17.34
C ASN A 413 -25.23 -14.05 15.84
N LEU A 414 -25.63 -12.94 15.22
CA LEU A 414 -25.39 -12.67 13.80
C LEU A 414 -24.31 -11.59 13.62
N LYS A 415 -23.35 -11.88 12.75
CA LYS A 415 -22.25 -10.98 12.37
C LYS A 415 -22.05 -11.06 10.86
N LEU A 416 -22.04 -9.92 10.19
CA LEU A 416 -21.74 -9.83 8.77
C LEU A 416 -20.29 -9.39 8.56
N LEU A 417 -19.63 -9.96 7.56
CA LEU A 417 -18.23 -9.70 7.28
C LEU A 417 -17.97 -9.75 5.77
N SER A 418 -17.26 -8.75 5.27
CA SER A 418 -16.77 -8.74 3.89
C SER A 418 -15.35 -8.20 3.88
N LEU A 419 -14.40 -9.06 3.50
CA LEU A 419 -13.02 -8.68 3.25
C LEU A 419 -12.85 -8.21 1.81
N LYS A 420 -12.05 -7.17 1.59
CA LYS A 420 -11.81 -6.65 0.24
C LYS A 420 -10.72 -7.40 -0.51
N TYR A 421 -9.75 -7.97 0.20
CA TYR A 421 -8.55 -8.55 -0.39
C TYR A 421 -8.30 -9.99 0.07
N ASP A 422 -7.49 -10.72 -0.69
CA ASP A 422 -6.92 -12.00 -0.32
C ASP A 422 -5.46 -12.11 -0.79
N VAL A 423 -4.73 -13.07 -0.20
CA VAL A 423 -3.35 -13.41 -0.53
C VAL A 423 -3.37 -14.71 -1.32
N THR A 424 -2.92 -14.64 -2.57
CA THR A 424 -2.77 -15.79 -3.47
C THR A 424 -1.33 -16.31 -3.39
N PRO A 425 -1.12 -17.58 -2.99
CA PRO A 425 0.21 -18.16 -2.87
C PRO A 425 1.02 -18.14 -4.18
N PRO A 426 2.36 -17.95 -4.13
CA PRO A 426 3.21 -17.86 -5.32
C PRO A 426 3.12 -19.10 -6.22
N ARG A 427 2.90 -20.30 -5.65
CA ARG A 427 2.78 -21.57 -6.38
C ARG A 427 1.61 -21.62 -7.37
N LEU A 428 0.61 -20.74 -7.20
CA LEU A 428 -0.55 -20.65 -8.10
C LEU A 428 -0.32 -19.63 -9.23
N ILE A 429 0.76 -18.85 -9.16
CA ILE A 429 1.09 -17.81 -10.12
C ILE A 429 2.11 -18.36 -11.10
N THR A 430 1.80 -18.31 -12.40
CA THR A 430 2.73 -18.76 -13.43
C THR A 430 3.80 -17.71 -13.68
N VAL A 431 3.40 -16.44 -13.83
CA VAL A 431 4.31 -15.34 -14.13
C VAL A 431 3.75 -14.00 -13.65
N CYS A 432 4.64 -13.12 -13.22
CA CYS A 432 4.35 -11.71 -12.95
C CYS A 432 4.89 -10.86 -14.10
N VAL A 433 4.02 -10.08 -14.74
CA VAL A 433 4.36 -9.11 -15.77
C VAL A 433 4.42 -7.73 -15.13
N CYS A 434 5.62 -7.15 -15.12
CA CYS A 434 5.87 -5.76 -14.71
C CYS A 434 6.64 -5.03 -15.82
N GLU A 435 6.96 -3.76 -15.62
CA GLU A 435 7.72 -2.97 -16.58
C GLU A 435 9.17 -3.44 -16.80
N MET A 436 9.71 -4.26 -15.90
CA MET A 436 11.01 -4.93 -16.06
C MET A 436 10.90 -6.21 -16.92
N GLY A 437 9.69 -6.56 -17.36
CA GLY A 437 9.42 -7.73 -18.19
C GLY A 437 8.65 -8.83 -17.46
N LEU A 438 8.79 -10.07 -17.96
CA LEU A 438 8.18 -11.25 -17.40
C LEU A 438 9.11 -11.88 -16.37
N LEU A 439 8.69 -11.88 -15.11
CA LEU A 439 9.47 -12.38 -13.99
C LEU A 439 8.69 -13.47 -13.25
N PRO A 440 9.38 -14.48 -12.67
CA PRO A 440 8.73 -15.31 -11.67
C PRO A 440 8.33 -14.42 -10.49
N SER A 441 7.18 -14.71 -9.88
CA SER A 441 6.64 -13.89 -8.79
C SER A 441 7.59 -13.80 -7.58
N THR A 442 8.43 -14.82 -7.38
CA THR A 442 9.44 -14.87 -6.32
C THR A 442 10.61 -13.90 -6.50
N SER A 443 10.77 -13.28 -7.67
CA SER A 443 11.82 -12.28 -7.92
C SER A 443 11.46 -10.86 -7.47
N VAL A 444 10.24 -10.63 -6.97
CA VAL A 444 9.77 -9.34 -6.43
C VAL A 444 10.79 -8.65 -5.50
N PRO A 445 11.39 -9.30 -4.47
CA PRO A 445 12.33 -8.62 -3.58
C PRO A 445 13.62 -8.17 -4.27
N ALA A 446 14.05 -8.84 -5.34
CA ALA A 446 15.23 -8.42 -6.11
C ALA A 446 14.97 -7.07 -6.79
N ILE A 447 13.79 -6.91 -7.41
CA ILE A 447 13.37 -5.65 -8.03
C ILE A 447 13.23 -4.52 -7.00
N ILE A 448 12.69 -4.81 -5.81
CA ILE A 448 12.63 -3.82 -4.73
C ILE A 448 14.04 -3.33 -4.35
N ASN A 449 15.01 -4.24 -4.24
CA ASN A 449 16.39 -3.90 -3.89
C ASN A 449 17.08 -3.08 -4.98
N GLU A 450 16.80 -3.35 -6.26
CA GLU A 450 17.31 -2.55 -7.38
C GLU A 450 16.86 -1.09 -7.25
N PHE A 451 15.59 -0.84 -6.93
CA PHE A 451 15.13 0.53 -6.65
C PHE A 451 15.82 1.15 -5.43
N LYS A 452 16.02 0.40 -4.34
CA LYS A 452 16.69 0.94 -3.16
C LYS A 452 18.11 1.42 -3.45
N GLN A 453 18.88 0.67 -4.24
CA GLN A 453 20.26 1.02 -4.60
C GLN A 453 20.36 2.33 -5.39
N ILE A 454 19.30 2.72 -6.10
CA ILE A 454 19.26 3.99 -6.84
C ILE A 454 19.05 5.20 -5.91
N TYR A 455 18.41 4.99 -4.75
CA TYR A 455 18.05 6.03 -3.79
C TYR A 455 18.86 6.02 -2.49
N THR A 456 19.85 5.12 -2.36
CA THR A 456 20.79 5.04 -1.23
C THR A 456 22.19 5.26 -1.75
#